data_AF-A0A1N6MTX8-F1
#
_entry.id   AF-A0A1N6MTX8-F1
#
_cell.length_a   1.000
_cell.length_b   1.000
_cell.length_c   1.000
_cell.angle_alpha   90.00
_cell.angle_beta   90.00
_cell.angle_gamma   90.00
#
_symmetry.space_group_name_H-M   'P 1'
#
loop_
_entity.id
_entity.type
_entity.pdbx_description
1 polymer ?
#
loop_
_entity_poly.entity_id
_entity_poly.type
_entity_poly.pdbx_seq_one_letter_code
_entity_poly.pdbx_strand_id
1 'polypeptide(L)'
;MSLPDKAKEITLNNFKRFNRYDCFLNECTLTEFAQSQIPFYHAVNAFPRALCYLGSMIERSDIRLKIAENIWEEHGNGEPRKFHIETFHQYLTAIAGNDYKLTKNPWIEEWIKGWFCAKTPFELASKLAAIEYLYAPISNVLSNHLEKFDLNNEQSHYQKHSELDWEHGRELLEIAINYDDSIENERFFEIFNTAQLEFIFVFNSMIVMTQKKVNDIALDDIAFYYLREDPSIASALVDDINNKPVKNIISICSGGEGIMEYLCHSDALEIIALDMNKNQYDLLQYKLNAIMNDSYSNHQLNKGKFERIFVCLRDFFNEKEKDDFLTKNHLDIEKLKYAIDNIFTRENLSTIFTENAVKYTKKDFAEHFLKVFSKKFESGSFGEKNIKNILAGEYIHHRNKDEFKLENKKISPLITNVKNIDFYNEINFNNGLKTDLIDLSNIGDWLDISTLISIIDGAFENLSDGGIIIIRKLLGDYDLFKLIENSGFKATKKHDSSGFYEEVVVGYKS
;
A
#
# COMPACT_ATOMS: atom_id res chain seq x y z
N MET A 1 14.03 -38.80 -16.84
CA MET A 1 13.70 -38.25 -15.52
C MET A 1 12.36 -38.83 -15.11
N SER A 2 12.20 -39.35 -13.88
CA SER A 2 10.88 -39.84 -13.45
C SER A 2 9.91 -38.67 -13.25
N LEU A 3 8.60 -38.94 -13.23
CA LEU A 3 7.59 -37.89 -13.00
C LEU A 3 7.77 -37.20 -11.63
N PRO A 4 8.03 -37.92 -10.53
CA PRO A 4 8.37 -37.30 -9.24
C PRO A 4 9.64 -36.45 -9.29
N ASP A 5 10.67 -36.87 -10.02
CA ASP A 5 11.91 -36.08 -10.15
C ASP A 5 11.64 -34.76 -10.87
N LYS A 6 10.82 -34.78 -11.94
CA LYS A 6 10.43 -33.57 -12.67
C LYS A 6 9.60 -32.63 -11.81
N ALA A 7 8.64 -33.15 -11.04
CA ALA A 7 7.84 -32.36 -10.10
C ALA A 7 8.72 -31.71 -9.03
N LYS A 8 9.69 -32.46 -8.49
CA LYS A 8 10.69 -31.94 -7.54
C LYS A 8 11.58 -30.86 -8.15
N GLU A 9 12.03 -31.02 -9.40
CA GLU A 9 12.81 -30.00 -10.10
C GLU A 9 12.02 -28.69 -10.26
N ILE A 10 10.77 -28.78 -10.74
CA ILE A 10 9.87 -27.62 -10.86
C ILE A 10 9.68 -26.95 -9.50
N THR A 11 9.44 -27.74 -8.46
CA THR A 11 9.28 -27.26 -7.08
C THR A 11 10.49 -26.47 -6.61
N LEU A 12 11.70 -27.02 -6.75
CA LEU A 12 12.93 -26.35 -6.32
C LEU A 12 13.22 -25.08 -7.14
N ASN A 13 12.80 -25.05 -8.41
CA ASN A 13 12.90 -23.86 -9.24
C ASN A 13 11.90 -22.77 -8.83
N ASN A 14 10.64 -23.15 -8.55
CA ASN A 14 9.62 -22.22 -8.09
C ASN A 14 9.91 -21.70 -6.68
N PHE A 15 10.44 -22.54 -5.79
CA PHE A 15 10.81 -22.17 -4.44
C PHE A 15 11.79 -20.98 -4.36
N LYS A 16 12.61 -20.76 -5.41
CA LYS A 16 13.45 -19.55 -5.52
C LYS A 16 12.66 -18.24 -5.49
N ARG A 17 11.37 -18.27 -5.88
CA ARG A 17 10.44 -17.13 -5.84
C ARG A 17 9.81 -16.92 -4.46
N PHE A 18 10.06 -17.80 -3.50
CA PHE A 18 9.72 -17.60 -2.08
C PHE A 18 10.63 -16.57 -1.39
N ASN A 19 11.63 -16.04 -2.11
CA ASN A 19 12.60 -15.07 -1.62
C ASN A 19 11.98 -13.84 -0.94
N ARG A 20 10.81 -13.39 -1.37
CA ARG A 20 10.15 -12.23 -0.79
C ARG A 20 9.65 -12.51 0.62
N TYR A 21 9.03 -13.67 0.82
CA TYR A 21 8.62 -14.10 2.15
C TYR A 21 9.83 -14.41 3.03
N ASP A 22 10.89 -15.01 2.47
CA ASP A 22 12.17 -15.23 3.15
C ASP A 22 12.83 -13.90 3.58
N CYS A 23 12.80 -12.87 2.75
CA CYS A 23 13.23 -11.51 3.14
C CYS A 23 12.41 -11.00 4.33
N PHE A 24 11.09 -11.18 4.32
CA PHE A 24 10.23 -10.82 5.46
C PHE A 24 10.65 -11.57 6.74
N LEU A 25 10.91 -12.88 6.66
CA LEU A 25 11.40 -13.69 7.80
C LEU A 25 12.73 -13.18 8.38
N ASN A 26 13.59 -12.58 7.55
CA ASN A 26 14.85 -12.01 8.00
C ASN A 26 14.69 -10.64 8.69
N GLU A 27 13.52 -10.01 8.55
CA GLU A 27 13.26 -8.66 9.04
C GLU A 27 12.21 -8.58 10.14
N CYS A 28 11.35 -9.58 10.26
CA CYS A 28 10.21 -9.56 11.16
C CYS A 28 10.55 -9.95 12.60
N THR A 29 9.79 -9.37 13.53
CA THR A 29 9.68 -9.81 14.92
C THR A 29 8.81 -11.05 15.04
N LEU A 30 8.78 -11.70 16.22
CA LEU A 30 7.87 -12.83 16.47
C LEU A 30 6.40 -12.42 16.33
N THR A 31 6.02 -11.23 16.80
CA THR A 31 4.65 -10.70 16.69
C THR A 31 4.23 -10.50 15.23
N GLU A 32 5.09 -9.90 14.41
CA GLU A 32 4.83 -9.69 12.98
C GLU A 32 4.77 -11.03 12.23
N PHE A 33 5.66 -11.96 12.58
CA PHE A 33 5.60 -13.32 12.06
C PHE A 33 4.27 -14.00 12.43
N ALA A 34 3.84 -13.92 13.69
CA ALA A 34 2.56 -14.45 14.12
C ALA A 34 1.38 -13.85 13.33
N GLN A 35 1.36 -12.53 13.13
CA GLN A 35 0.34 -11.85 12.32
C GLN A 35 0.28 -12.39 10.89
N SER A 36 1.42 -12.72 10.29
CA SER A 36 1.46 -13.34 8.96
C SER A 36 0.91 -14.77 8.94
N GLN A 37 1.01 -15.52 10.04
CA GLN A 37 0.61 -16.94 10.09
C GLN A 37 -0.84 -17.16 10.52
N ILE A 38 -1.41 -16.28 11.33
CA ILE A 38 -2.80 -16.36 11.78
C ILE A 38 -3.80 -16.59 10.64
N PRO A 39 -3.79 -15.82 9.52
CA PRO A 39 -4.75 -16.03 8.44
C PRO A 39 -4.55 -17.35 7.70
N PHE A 40 -3.36 -17.96 7.76
CA PHE A 40 -3.07 -19.27 7.15
C PHE A 40 -3.84 -20.41 7.82
N TYR A 41 -4.33 -20.23 9.06
CA TYR A 41 -5.20 -21.18 9.75
C TYR A 41 -6.38 -21.63 8.88
N HIS A 42 -6.95 -20.71 8.09
CA HIS A 42 -8.08 -21.01 7.22
C HIS A 42 -7.73 -21.98 6.09
N ALA A 43 -6.50 -21.96 5.58
CA ALA A 43 -6.02 -22.91 4.59
C ALA A 43 -5.83 -24.30 5.22
N VAL A 44 -5.17 -24.37 6.37
CA VAL A 44 -5.00 -25.63 7.13
C VAL A 44 -6.35 -26.27 7.45
N ASN A 45 -7.35 -25.48 7.88
CA ASN A 45 -8.70 -25.97 8.16
C ASN A 45 -9.48 -26.37 6.89
N ALA A 46 -9.12 -25.85 5.72
CA ALA A 46 -9.77 -26.17 4.46
C ALA A 46 -9.17 -27.41 3.79
N PHE A 47 -7.89 -27.71 4.03
CA PHE A 47 -7.16 -28.75 3.31
C PHE A 47 -7.79 -30.15 3.43
N PRO A 48 -8.16 -30.66 4.63
CA PRO A 48 -8.82 -31.97 4.72
C PRO A 48 -10.19 -32.00 4.02
N ARG A 49 -10.89 -30.86 3.94
CA ARG A 49 -12.15 -30.75 3.19
C ARG A 49 -11.92 -30.80 1.68
N ALA A 50 -10.81 -30.26 1.20
CA ALA A 50 -10.42 -30.37 -0.20
C ALA A 50 -10.08 -31.82 -0.58
N LEU A 51 -9.40 -32.57 0.30
CA LEU A 51 -9.18 -34.01 0.13
C LEU A 51 -10.50 -34.79 0.12
N CYS A 52 -11.44 -34.51 1.02
CA CYS A 52 -12.77 -35.10 0.98
C CYS A 52 -13.50 -34.80 -0.34
N TYR A 53 -13.39 -33.57 -0.84
CA TYR A 53 -13.97 -33.18 -2.13
C TYR A 53 -13.33 -33.99 -3.28
N LEU A 54 -12.00 -34.09 -3.32
CA LEU A 54 -11.29 -34.95 -4.29
C LEU A 54 -11.75 -36.41 -4.20
N GLY A 55 -11.82 -36.97 -2.99
CA GLY A 55 -12.28 -38.34 -2.75
C GLY A 55 -13.71 -38.59 -3.25
N SER A 56 -14.58 -37.57 -3.20
CA SER A 56 -15.95 -37.66 -3.72
C SER A 56 -16.02 -37.70 -5.25
N MET A 57 -14.98 -37.20 -5.94
CA MET A 57 -14.92 -37.17 -7.41
C MET A 57 -14.29 -38.45 -8.00
N ILE A 58 -13.60 -39.25 -7.19
CA ILE A 58 -12.88 -40.45 -7.63
C ILE A 58 -13.82 -41.66 -7.60
N GLU A 59 -14.03 -42.31 -8.75
CA GLU A 59 -14.91 -43.48 -8.85
C GLU A 59 -14.26 -44.77 -8.35
N ARG A 60 -12.95 -44.91 -8.60
CA ARG A 60 -12.14 -46.09 -8.29
C ARG A 60 -11.86 -46.23 -6.79
N SER A 61 -12.28 -47.35 -6.20
CA SER A 61 -12.17 -47.58 -4.75
C SER A 61 -10.74 -47.67 -4.24
N ASP A 62 -9.83 -48.24 -5.02
CA ASP A 62 -8.40 -48.34 -4.69
C ASP A 62 -7.72 -46.97 -4.63
N ILE A 63 -8.07 -46.07 -5.54
CA ILE A 63 -7.58 -44.68 -5.54
C ILE A 63 -8.24 -43.89 -4.40
N ARG A 64 -9.55 -44.07 -4.16
CA ARG A 64 -10.24 -43.44 -3.02
C ARG A 64 -9.64 -43.84 -1.68
N LEU A 65 -9.15 -45.07 -1.54
CA LEU A 65 -8.54 -45.53 -0.29
C LEU A 65 -7.29 -44.70 0.05
N LYS A 66 -6.43 -44.40 -0.94
CA LYS A 66 -5.26 -43.52 -0.74
C LYS A 66 -5.67 -42.14 -0.21
N ILE A 67 -6.73 -41.55 -0.76
CA ILE A 67 -7.27 -40.27 -0.26
C ILE A 67 -7.82 -40.40 1.16
N ALA A 68 -8.49 -41.50 1.48
CA ALA A 68 -9.02 -41.74 2.83
C ALA A 68 -7.90 -41.90 3.87
N GLU A 69 -6.79 -42.55 3.50
CA GLU A 69 -5.58 -42.66 4.33
C GLU A 69 -4.96 -41.28 4.57
N ASN A 70 -4.84 -40.47 3.53
CA ASN A 70 -4.33 -39.10 3.65
C ASN A 70 -5.23 -38.22 4.55
N ILE A 71 -6.56 -38.30 4.39
CA ILE A 71 -7.53 -37.65 5.30
C ILE A 71 -7.36 -38.14 6.75
N TRP A 72 -7.14 -39.44 6.95
CA TRP A 72 -6.96 -40.01 8.28
C TRP A 72 -5.68 -39.48 8.96
N GLU A 73 -4.60 -39.32 8.21
CA GLU A 73 -3.34 -38.73 8.69
C GLU A 73 -3.48 -37.24 9.02
N GLU A 74 -4.16 -36.45 8.17
CA GLU A 74 -4.51 -35.06 8.42
C GLU A 74 -5.33 -34.89 9.73
N HIS A 75 -6.16 -35.89 10.05
CA HIS A 75 -6.88 -36.01 11.32
C HIS A 75 -6.08 -36.79 12.38
N GLY A 76 -4.75 -36.70 12.35
CA GLY A 76 -3.89 -37.22 13.41
C GLY A 76 -4.08 -38.69 13.72
N ASN A 77 -4.47 -39.50 12.72
CA ASN A 77 -4.86 -40.90 12.89
C ASN A 77 -5.99 -41.09 13.92
N GLY A 78 -6.97 -40.19 13.92
CA GLY A 78 -8.15 -40.22 14.79
C GLY A 78 -7.92 -39.73 16.21
N GLU A 79 -6.72 -39.23 16.53
CA GLU A 79 -6.44 -38.59 17.80
C GLU A 79 -6.67 -37.07 17.69
N PRO A 80 -7.74 -36.49 18.29
CA PRO A 80 -8.10 -35.08 18.10
C PRO A 80 -6.95 -34.09 18.34
N ARG A 81 -6.11 -34.34 19.35
CA ARG A 81 -4.98 -33.47 19.69
C ARG A 81 -3.86 -33.46 18.64
N LYS A 82 -3.85 -34.43 17.73
CA LYS A 82 -2.87 -34.58 16.64
C LYS A 82 -3.44 -34.15 15.28
N PHE A 83 -4.69 -33.70 15.21
CA PHE A 83 -5.25 -33.16 13.98
C PHE A 83 -4.37 -32.00 13.53
N HIS A 84 -4.08 -31.90 12.23
CA HIS A 84 -3.19 -30.84 11.73
C HIS A 84 -3.69 -29.44 12.06
N ILE A 85 -5.01 -29.24 12.09
CA ILE A 85 -5.60 -27.97 12.53
C ILE A 85 -5.38 -27.69 14.02
N GLU A 86 -5.38 -28.71 14.86
CA GLU A 86 -5.14 -28.58 16.30
C GLU A 86 -3.66 -28.39 16.61
N THR A 87 -2.76 -29.06 15.88
CA THR A 87 -1.32 -28.82 16.00
C THR A 87 -0.94 -27.44 15.48
N PHE A 88 -1.60 -26.96 14.41
CA PHE A 88 -1.44 -25.59 13.93
C PHE A 88 -2.02 -24.57 14.92
N HIS A 89 -3.13 -24.88 15.59
CA HIS A 89 -3.68 -24.03 16.65
C HIS A 89 -2.74 -23.91 17.87
N GLN A 90 -2.15 -25.03 18.30
CA GLN A 90 -1.11 -25.04 19.34
C GLN A 90 0.08 -24.20 18.90
N TYR A 91 0.55 -24.38 17.67
CA TYR A 91 1.60 -23.56 17.07
C TYR A 91 1.27 -22.06 17.07
N LEU A 92 0.06 -21.66 16.64
CA LEU A 92 -0.36 -20.25 16.67
C LEU A 92 -0.41 -19.71 18.10
N THR A 93 -0.85 -20.53 19.06
CA THR A 93 -0.85 -20.18 20.48
C THR A 93 0.58 -19.92 20.98
N ALA A 94 1.54 -20.72 20.53
CA ALA A 94 2.95 -20.57 20.88
C ALA A 94 3.54 -19.23 20.41
N ILE A 95 3.24 -18.82 19.18
CA ILE A 95 3.83 -17.61 18.57
C ILE A 95 3.03 -16.33 18.84
N ALA A 96 1.72 -16.42 19.04
CA ALA A 96 0.81 -15.28 19.15
C ALA A 96 0.25 -15.09 20.59
N GLY A 97 0.45 -16.06 21.48
CA GLY A 97 -0.17 -16.13 22.80
C GLY A 97 -1.61 -16.67 22.75
N ASN A 98 -2.26 -16.82 23.91
CA ASN A 98 -3.61 -17.44 24.00
C ASN A 98 -4.76 -16.55 23.47
N ASP A 99 -4.55 -15.23 23.41
CA ASP A 99 -5.63 -14.26 23.15
C ASP A 99 -5.66 -13.76 21.70
N TYR A 100 -4.93 -14.42 20.78
CA TYR A 100 -4.96 -14.04 19.37
C TYR A 100 -6.35 -14.23 18.77
N LYS A 101 -6.66 -13.44 17.73
CA LYS A 101 -7.92 -13.53 16.99
C LYS A 101 -7.64 -14.03 15.60
N LEU A 102 -8.42 -15.00 15.15
CA LEU A 102 -8.39 -15.43 13.75
C LEU A 102 -8.81 -14.27 12.85
N THR A 103 -7.96 -13.98 11.87
CA THR A 103 -8.19 -12.98 10.83
C THR A 103 -8.29 -13.67 9.48
N LYS A 104 -9.05 -13.06 8.57
CA LYS A 104 -9.21 -13.57 7.20
C LYS A 104 -8.30 -12.79 6.27
N ASN A 105 -7.74 -13.48 5.30
CA ASN A 105 -7.03 -12.88 4.19
C ASN A 105 -7.81 -13.18 2.89
N PRO A 106 -8.22 -12.15 2.12
CA PRO A 106 -9.06 -12.34 0.94
C PRO A 106 -8.39 -13.16 -0.17
N TRP A 107 -7.06 -13.10 -0.31
CA TRP A 107 -6.32 -13.93 -1.26
C TRP A 107 -6.31 -15.40 -0.84
N ILE A 108 -6.20 -15.69 0.46
CA ILE A 108 -6.34 -17.07 0.97
C ILE A 108 -7.77 -17.58 0.74
N GLU A 109 -8.79 -16.76 1.01
CA GLU A 109 -10.18 -17.17 0.80
C GLU A 109 -10.49 -17.45 -0.68
N GLU A 110 -10.00 -16.60 -1.59
CA GLU A 110 -10.14 -16.83 -3.04
C GLU A 110 -9.41 -18.10 -3.48
N TRP A 111 -8.18 -18.30 -3.03
CA TRP A 111 -7.39 -19.48 -3.34
C TRP A 111 -8.07 -20.78 -2.87
N ILE A 112 -8.58 -20.80 -1.63
CA ILE A 112 -9.36 -21.92 -1.08
C ILE A 112 -10.62 -22.17 -1.92
N LYS A 113 -11.37 -21.12 -2.29
CA LYS A 113 -12.55 -21.25 -3.17
C LYS A 113 -12.17 -21.90 -4.51
N GLY A 114 -10.99 -21.55 -5.05
CA GLY A 114 -10.44 -22.12 -6.28
C GLY A 114 -10.30 -23.65 -6.25
N TRP A 115 -10.02 -24.26 -5.10
CA TRP A 115 -9.96 -25.72 -4.96
C TRP A 115 -11.34 -26.36 -5.18
N PHE A 116 -12.38 -25.79 -4.57
CA PHE A 116 -13.76 -26.30 -4.68
C PHE A 116 -14.43 -25.95 -6.01
N CYS A 117 -13.80 -25.10 -6.83
CA CYS A 117 -14.24 -24.83 -8.20
C CYS A 117 -13.76 -25.88 -9.21
N ALA A 118 -12.74 -26.69 -8.87
CA ALA A 118 -12.18 -27.71 -9.75
C ALA A 118 -13.26 -28.69 -10.23
N LYS A 119 -13.21 -29.06 -11.51
CA LYS A 119 -14.26 -29.86 -12.16
C LYS A 119 -13.91 -31.33 -12.37
N THR A 120 -12.62 -31.68 -12.25
CA THR A 120 -12.15 -33.06 -12.45
C THR A 120 -11.22 -33.49 -11.32
N PRO A 121 -11.13 -34.81 -11.03
CA PRO A 121 -10.13 -35.35 -10.10
C PRO A 121 -8.71 -34.94 -10.49
N PHE A 122 -8.41 -34.98 -11.80
CA PHE A 122 -7.13 -34.54 -12.36
C PHE A 122 -6.76 -33.12 -11.93
N GLU A 123 -7.65 -32.14 -12.17
CA GLU A 123 -7.37 -30.74 -11.87
C GLU A 123 -7.10 -30.51 -10.37
N LEU A 124 -7.95 -31.08 -9.51
CA LEU A 124 -7.82 -30.91 -8.06
C LEU A 124 -6.60 -31.64 -7.51
N ALA A 125 -6.36 -32.89 -7.92
CA ALA A 125 -5.20 -33.66 -7.49
C ALA A 125 -3.89 -33.00 -7.94
N SER A 126 -3.82 -32.43 -9.15
CA SER A 126 -2.67 -31.64 -9.62
C SER A 126 -2.39 -30.43 -8.73
N LYS A 127 -3.43 -29.69 -8.33
CA LYS A 127 -3.29 -28.52 -7.44
C LYS A 127 -2.86 -28.91 -6.03
N LEU A 128 -3.46 -29.95 -5.45
CA LEU A 128 -3.09 -30.41 -4.11
C LEU A 128 -1.67 -31.00 -4.07
N ALA A 129 -1.28 -31.78 -5.09
CA ALA A 129 0.08 -32.26 -5.24
C ALA A 129 1.09 -31.09 -5.30
N ALA A 130 0.79 -30.06 -6.09
CA ALA A 130 1.63 -28.86 -6.19
C ALA A 130 1.84 -28.17 -4.84
N ILE A 131 0.79 -28.08 -4.03
CA ILE A 131 0.81 -27.45 -2.71
C ILE A 131 1.75 -28.22 -1.78
N GLU A 132 1.56 -29.52 -1.60
CA GLU A 132 2.36 -30.32 -0.66
C GLU A 132 3.83 -30.39 -1.08
N TYR A 133 4.10 -30.62 -2.37
CA TYR A 133 5.47 -30.59 -2.90
C TYR A 133 6.19 -29.28 -2.53
N LEU A 134 5.50 -28.13 -2.66
CA LEU A 134 6.08 -26.82 -2.34
C LEU A 134 6.05 -26.51 -0.84
N TYR A 135 5.11 -27.06 -0.08
CA TYR A 135 5.01 -26.83 1.36
C TYR A 135 6.16 -27.49 2.11
N ALA A 136 6.71 -28.60 1.63
CA ALA A 136 7.86 -29.22 2.26
C ALA A 136 9.10 -28.30 2.38
N PRO A 137 9.63 -27.69 1.30
CA PRO A 137 10.75 -26.75 1.42
C PRO A 137 10.38 -25.44 2.14
N ILE A 138 9.13 -24.96 2.02
CA ILE A 138 8.64 -23.80 2.78
C ILE A 138 8.66 -24.10 4.28
N SER A 139 8.11 -25.23 4.69
CA SER A 139 8.06 -25.68 6.08
C SER A 139 9.46 -25.86 6.66
N ASN A 140 10.43 -26.34 5.88
CA ASN A 140 11.82 -26.38 6.30
C ASN A 140 12.37 -24.97 6.63
N VAL A 141 12.10 -23.96 5.79
CA VAL A 141 12.51 -22.56 6.06
C VAL A 141 11.80 -21.99 7.27
N LEU A 142 10.50 -22.23 7.42
CA LEU A 142 9.72 -21.75 8.57
C LEU A 142 10.20 -22.41 9.88
N SER A 143 10.48 -23.72 9.86
CA SER A 143 11.06 -24.45 11.00
C SER A 143 12.40 -23.84 11.41
N ASN A 144 13.32 -23.63 10.47
CA ASN A 144 14.63 -23.03 10.75
C ASN A 144 14.52 -21.59 11.28
N HIS A 145 13.57 -20.80 10.75
CA HIS A 145 13.31 -19.46 11.26
C HIS A 145 12.84 -19.49 12.72
N LEU A 146 12.08 -20.52 13.11
CA LEU A 146 11.54 -20.65 14.46
C LEU A 146 12.57 -21.10 15.50
N GLU A 147 13.65 -21.78 15.09
CA GLU A 147 14.73 -22.22 16.01
C GLU A 147 15.35 -21.05 16.79
N LYS A 148 15.23 -19.82 16.30
CA LYS A 148 15.70 -18.60 16.99
C LYS A 148 14.81 -18.15 18.15
N PHE A 149 13.63 -18.74 18.31
CA PHE A 149 12.65 -18.40 19.36
C PHE A 149 12.48 -19.55 20.34
N ASP A 150 12.39 -19.24 21.63
CA ASP A 150 12.15 -20.23 22.69
C ASP A 150 10.65 -20.56 22.80
N LEU A 151 10.19 -21.54 22.02
CA LEU A 151 8.78 -21.95 21.95
C LEU A 151 8.50 -23.31 22.61
N ASN A 152 9.33 -23.75 23.56
CA ASN A 152 9.12 -24.98 24.35
C ASN A 152 8.73 -26.25 23.53
N ASN A 153 9.33 -26.43 22.34
CA ASN A 153 9.05 -27.52 21.40
C ASN A 153 7.65 -27.52 20.72
N GLU A 154 6.91 -26.41 20.76
CA GLU A 154 5.65 -26.23 20.02
C GLU A 154 5.88 -25.91 18.52
N GLN A 155 7.11 -26.09 18.03
CA GLN A 155 7.53 -25.85 16.64
C GLN A 155 7.40 -27.08 15.73
N SER A 156 6.95 -28.22 16.26
CA SER A 156 6.97 -29.51 15.56
C SER A 156 6.05 -29.58 14.33
N HIS A 157 5.10 -28.65 14.17
CA HIS A 157 4.18 -28.61 13.03
C HIS A 157 4.94 -28.53 11.69
N TYR A 158 5.79 -27.51 11.49
CA TYR A 158 6.52 -27.38 10.23
C TYR A 158 7.63 -28.41 10.05
N GLN A 159 8.26 -28.86 11.14
CA GLN A 159 9.25 -29.94 11.06
C GLN A 159 8.61 -31.23 10.53
N LYS A 160 7.38 -31.53 10.92
CA LYS A 160 6.64 -32.68 10.39
C LYS A 160 6.37 -32.53 8.89
N HIS A 161 5.88 -31.35 8.47
CA HIS A 161 5.54 -31.07 7.07
C HIS A 161 6.76 -30.97 6.14
N SER A 162 7.96 -30.64 6.65
CA SER A 162 9.16 -30.59 5.81
C SER A 162 9.61 -31.98 5.31
N GLU A 163 9.19 -33.04 5.99
CA GLU A 163 9.50 -34.43 5.66
C GLU A 163 8.35 -35.13 4.94
N LEU A 164 7.13 -35.06 5.48
CA LEU A 164 5.99 -35.86 5.01
C LEU A 164 5.44 -35.41 3.67
N ASP A 165 5.42 -34.10 3.41
CA ASP A 165 4.66 -33.55 2.27
C ASP A 165 5.31 -33.85 0.91
N TRP A 166 6.58 -34.26 0.88
CA TRP A 166 7.18 -34.81 -0.34
C TRP A 166 6.53 -36.14 -0.75
N GLU A 167 6.17 -36.96 0.23
CA GLU A 167 5.53 -38.25 0.02
C GLU A 167 4.04 -38.05 -0.32
N HIS A 168 3.31 -37.27 0.48
CA HIS A 168 1.91 -36.96 0.20
C HIS A 168 1.73 -36.30 -1.17
N GLY A 169 2.62 -35.36 -1.52
CA GLY A 169 2.60 -34.72 -2.83
C GLY A 169 2.81 -35.72 -3.95
N ARG A 170 3.68 -36.73 -3.75
CA ARG A 170 3.92 -37.83 -4.71
C ARG A 170 2.65 -38.68 -4.88
N GLU A 171 1.97 -39.03 -3.79
CA GLU A 171 0.74 -39.80 -3.85
C GLU A 171 -0.37 -39.06 -4.61
N LEU A 172 -0.54 -37.75 -4.36
CA LEU A 172 -1.50 -36.91 -5.08
C LEU A 172 -1.13 -36.76 -6.56
N LEU A 173 0.17 -36.67 -6.87
CA LEU A 173 0.67 -36.69 -8.25
C LEU A 173 0.30 -38.00 -8.95
N GLU A 174 0.50 -39.15 -8.30
CA GLU A 174 0.10 -40.45 -8.86
C GLU A 174 -1.41 -40.50 -9.12
N ILE A 175 -2.21 -39.95 -8.21
CA ILE A 175 -3.66 -39.85 -8.39
C ILE A 175 -3.98 -38.97 -9.60
N ALA A 176 -3.38 -37.79 -9.72
CA ALA A 176 -3.61 -36.89 -10.85
C ALA A 176 -3.31 -37.60 -12.18
N ILE A 177 -2.16 -38.27 -12.29
CA ILE A 177 -1.71 -38.90 -13.54
C ILE A 177 -2.60 -40.08 -13.94
N ASN A 178 -3.29 -40.74 -13.01
CA ASN A 178 -4.32 -41.74 -13.36
C ASN A 178 -5.52 -41.15 -14.14
N TYR A 179 -5.68 -39.82 -14.14
CA TYR A 179 -6.74 -39.09 -14.84
C TYR A 179 -6.18 -38.07 -15.86
N ASP A 180 -4.87 -38.13 -16.18
CA ASP A 180 -4.26 -37.29 -17.21
C ASP A 180 -4.31 -38.01 -18.57
N ASP A 181 -5.08 -37.46 -19.50
CA ASP A 181 -5.17 -37.98 -20.88
C ASP A 181 -4.12 -37.34 -21.81
N SER A 182 -3.25 -36.46 -21.31
CA SER A 182 -2.25 -35.76 -22.13
C SER A 182 -1.03 -36.61 -22.44
N ILE A 183 -0.46 -36.38 -23.62
CA ILE A 183 0.82 -36.97 -24.01
C ILE A 183 1.89 -36.42 -23.06
N GLU A 184 2.69 -37.31 -22.46
CA GLU A 184 3.81 -36.96 -21.57
C GLU A 184 3.46 -36.16 -20.30
N ASN A 185 2.18 -36.09 -19.93
CA ASN A 185 1.68 -35.36 -18.75
C ASN A 185 1.99 -33.84 -18.78
N GLU A 186 2.05 -33.24 -19.97
CA GLU A 186 2.32 -31.80 -20.11
C GLU A 186 1.30 -30.94 -19.37
N ARG A 187 0.03 -31.30 -19.48
CA ARG A 187 -1.08 -30.60 -18.83
C ARG A 187 -0.96 -30.64 -17.30
N PHE A 188 -0.51 -31.77 -16.74
CA PHE A 188 -0.26 -31.87 -15.30
C PHE A 188 0.76 -30.83 -14.87
N PHE A 189 1.91 -30.74 -15.55
CA PHE A 189 2.99 -29.84 -15.14
C PHE A 189 2.64 -28.36 -15.33
N GLU A 190 1.78 -28.02 -16.29
CA GLU A 190 1.25 -26.66 -16.42
C GLU A 190 0.39 -26.27 -15.21
N ILE A 191 -0.56 -27.12 -14.82
CA ILE A 191 -1.42 -26.88 -13.65
C ILE A 191 -0.57 -26.88 -12.37
N PHE A 192 0.33 -27.85 -12.23
CA PHE A 192 1.20 -28.01 -11.07
C PHE A 192 2.07 -26.76 -10.87
N ASN A 193 2.74 -26.30 -11.92
CA ASN A 193 3.57 -25.10 -11.88
C ASN A 193 2.73 -23.85 -11.53
N THR A 194 1.56 -23.69 -12.15
CA THR A 194 0.67 -22.56 -11.87
C THR A 194 0.20 -22.55 -10.41
N ALA A 195 -0.24 -23.70 -9.90
CA ALA A 195 -0.68 -23.83 -8.51
C ALA A 195 0.43 -23.53 -7.49
N GLN A 196 1.68 -23.89 -7.79
CA GLN A 196 2.82 -23.50 -6.93
C GLN A 196 3.06 -21.98 -6.93
N LEU A 197 2.97 -21.33 -8.09
CA LEU A 197 3.11 -19.87 -8.17
C LEU A 197 1.97 -19.15 -7.43
N GLU A 198 0.75 -19.66 -7.53
CA GLU A 198 -0.40 -19.17 -6.74
C GLU A 198 -0.15 -19.35 -5.23
N PHE A 199 0.38 -20.49 -4.81
CA PHE A 199 0.69 -20.75 -3.40
C PHE A 199 1.80 -19.85 -2.85
N ILE A 200 2.85 -19.58 -3.63
CA ILE A 200 3.87 -18.58 -3.27
C ILE A 200 3.24 -17.19 -3.13
N PHE A 201 2.32 -16.83 -4.03
CA PHE A 201 1.63 -15.56 -3.93
C PHE A 201 0.74 -15.46 -2.67
N VAL A 202 0.09 -16.56 -2.27
CA VAL A 202 -0.63 -16.63 -0.99
C VAL A 202 0.30 -16.26 0.17
N PHE A 203 1.49 -16.83 0.26
CA PHE A 203 2.48 -16.42 1.28
C PHE A 203 2.86 -14.95 1.18
N ASN A 204 3.12 -14.44 -0.02
CA ASN A 204 3.45 -13.03 -0.20
C ASN A 204 2.31 -12.08 0.23
N SER A 205 1.05 -12.50 0.09
CA SER A 205 -0.13 -11.74 0.54
C SER A 205 -0.30 -11.70 2.07
N MET A 206 0.40 -12.58 2.79
CA MET A 206 0.40 -12.61 4.25
C MET A 206 1.49 -11.73 4.88
N ILE A 207 2.40 -11.17 4.09
CA ILE A 207 3.46 -10.29 4.57
C ILE A 207 2.83 -9.04 5.18
N VAL A 208 3.20 -8.73 6.42
CA VAL A 208 2.83 -7.49 7.11
C VAL A 208 3.96 -6.46 7.00
N MET A 209 3.62 -5.18 7.17
CA MET A 209 4.62 -4.12 7.20
C MET A 209 5.41 -4.19 8.51
N THR A 210 6.69 -4.55 8.44
CA THR A 210 7.54 -4.72 9.63
C THR A 210 7.93 -3.37 10.24
N GLN A 211 8.12 -3.32 11.55
CA GLN A 211 8.63 -2.16 12.27
C GLN A 211 10.01 -1.74 11.76
N LYS A 212 10.84 -2.71 11.33
CA LYS A 212 12.11 -2.42 10.64
C LYS A 212 11.85 -1.60 9.37
N LYS A 213 10.88 -1.99 8.55
CA LYS A 213 10.49 -1.28 7.33
C LYS A 213 9.88 0.09 7.64
N VAL A 214 9.02 0.18 8.65
CA VAL A 214 8.42 1.45 9.12
C VAL A 214 9.52 2.42 9.55
N ASN A 215 10.47 1.97 10.36
CA ASN A 215 11.61 2.78 10.80
C ASN A 215 12.50 3.20 9.62
N ASP A 216 12.78 2.29 8.70
CA ASP A 216 13.56 2.55 7.49
C ASP A 216 12.88 3.59 6.57
N ILE A 217 11.55 3.59 6.49
CA ILE A 217 10.79 4.65 5.79
C ILE A 217 10.83 5.96 6.58
N ALA A 218 10.77 5.93 7.91
CA ALA A 218 10.83 7.12 8.74
C ALA A 218 12.14 7.93 8.56
N LEU A 219 13.23 7.25 8.16
CA LEU A 219 14.53 7.85 7.83
C LEU A 219 14.55 8.63 6.51
N ASP A 220 13.54 8.49 5.65
CA ASP A 220 13.49 9.30 4.43
C ASP A 220 13.39 10.78 4.77
N ASP A 221 14.24 11.57 4.14
CA ASP A 221 14.31 13.01 4.35
C ASP A 221 13.19 13.78 3.66
N ILE A 222 12.41 13.14 2.79
CA ILE A 222 11.33 13.75 2.01
C ILE A 222 10.01 13.10 2.43
N ALA A 223 8.98 13.91 2.73
CA ALA A 223 7.68 13.37 3.09
C ALA A 223 6.89 12.92 1.85
N PHE A 224 6.80 13.80 0.86
CA PHE A 224 6.11 13.59 -0.41
C PHE A 224 7.08 13.83 -1.55
N TYR A 225 7.28 12.83 -2.39
CA TYR A 225 7.92 13.06 -3.67
C TYR A 225 6.93 13.64 -4.66
N TYR A 226 5.71 13.12 -4.79
CA TYR A 226 4.72 13.68 -5.69
C TYR A 226 3.64 14.49 -4.95
N LEU A 227 3.23 15.61 -5.54
CA LEU A 227 2.04 16.36 -5.11
C LEU A 227 0.78 15.48 -5.15
N ARG A 228 0.03 15.46 -4.04
CA ARG A 228 -1.23 14.69 -3.90
C ARG A 228 -2.48 15.57 -3.97
N GLU A 229 -2.35 16.69 -4.66
CA GLU A 229 -3.38 17.74 -4.80
C GLU A 229 -3.76 17.90 -6.26
N ASP A 230 -4.92 18.49 -6.49
CA ASP A 230 -5.28 19.00 -7.81
C ASP A 230 -4.62 20.38 -8.04
N PRO A 231 -3.59 20.49 -8.89
CA PRO A 231 -2.92 21.76 -9.17
C PRO A 231 -3.81 22.73 -9.96
N SER A 232 -4.86 22.25 -10.64
CA SER A 232 -5.71 23.11 -11.46
C SER A 232 -6.51 24.13 -10.64
N ILE A 233 -6.80 23.82 -9.37
CA ILE A 233 -7.45 24.77 -8.45
C ILE A 233 -6.54 25.98 -8.23
N ALA A 234 -5.29 25.73 -7.87
CA ALA A 234 -4.31 26.78 -7.59
C ALA A 234 -4.00 27.58 -8.86
N SER A 235 -3.80 26.89 -9.98
CA SER A 235 -3.54 27.53 -11.28
C SER A 235 -4.71 28.42 -11.73
N ALA A 236 -5.96 27.95 -11.62
CA ALA A 236 -7.13 28.75 -11.98
C ALA A 236 -7.27 30.02 -11.13
N LEU A 237 -6.86 29.97 -9.86
CA LEU A 237 -6.93 31.12 -8.97
C LEU A 237 -5.90 32.19 -9.29
N VAL A 238 -4.74 31.81 -9.86
CA VAL A 238 -3.77 32.79 -10.36
C VAL A 238 -4.34 33.62 -11.52
N ASP A 239 -5.19 33.02 -12.34
CA ASP A 239 -5.81 33.72 -13.47
C ASP A 239 -7.07 34.53 -13.07
N ASP A 240 -7.70 34.24 -11.92
CA ASP A 240 -9.03 34.73 -11.53
C ASP A 240 -9.02 35.89 -10.50
N ILE A 241 -7.86 36.36 -10.03
CA ILE A 241 -7.80 37.43 -9.01
C ILE A 241 -8.22 38.80 -9.58
N ASN A 242 -9.51 39.14 -9.52
CA ASN A 242 -10.06 40.50 -9.71
C ASN A 242 -9.48 41.31 -10.90
N ASN A 243 -9.14 40.65 -12.01
CA ASN A 243 -8.45 41.25 -13.17
C ASN A 243 -7.09 41.92 -12.84
N LYS A 244 -6.46 41.55 -11.73
CA LYS A 244 -5.12 41.98 -11.33
C LYS A 244 -4.16 40.79 -11.47
N PRO A 245 -2.97 41.00 -12.05
CA PRO A 245 -1.97 39.95 -12.11
C PRO A 245 -1.50 39.63 -10.69
N VAL A 246 -1.50 38.34 -10.35
CA VAL A 246 -0.89 37.84 -9.12
C VAL A 246 0.61 38.07 -9.22
N LYS A 247 1.22 38.62 -8.17
CA LYS A 247 2.66 38.91 -8.13
C LYS A 247 3.35 38.21 -6.99
N ASN A 248 2.69 38.08 -5.84
CA ASN A 248 3.30 37.55 -4.63
C ASN A 248 2.54 36.32 -4.13
N ILE A 249 3.23 35.18 -4.05
CA ILE A 249 2.64 33.91 -3.63
C ILE A 249 3.41 33.37 -2.43
N ILE A 250 2.68 32.86 -1.43
CA ILE A 250 3.23 31.97 -0.40
C ILE A 250 2.62 30.60 -0.67
N SER A 251 3.43 29.55 -0.79
CA SER A 251 2.94 28.20 -1.04
C SER A 251 3.72 27.17 -0.25
N ILE A 252 3.02 26.17 0.28
CA ILE A 252 3.68 24.98 0.82
C ILE A 252 4.50 24.28 -0.28
N CYS A 253 5.68 23.76 0.09
CA CYS A 253 6.65 23.19 -0.84
C CYS A 253 6.57 21.66 -0.97
N SER A 254 5.52 21.02 -0.46
CA SER A 254 5.37 19.55 -0.48
C SER A 254 5.40 18.99 -1.91
N GLY A 255 6.39 18.14 -2.22
CA GLY A 255 6.63 17.59 -3.57
C GLY A 255 7.18 18.59 -4.59
N GLY A 256 6.82 19.87 -4.45
CA GLY A 256 7.28 21.00 -5.26
C GLY A 256 6.41 21.28 -6.49
N GLU A 257 5.58 20.34 -6.95
CA GLU A 257 4.83 20.53 -8.20
C GLU A 257 3.83 21.69 -8.14
N GLY A 258 3.22 21.98 -6.98
CA GLY A 258 2.30 23.12 -6.85
C GLY A 258 2.98 24.45 -7.20
N ILE A 259 4.23 24.62 -6.73
CA ILE A 259 5.03 25.81 -7.06
C ILE A 259 5.44 25.81 -8.53
N MET A 260 5.78 24.66 -9.09
CA MET A 260 6.13 24.51 -10.51
C MET A 260 4.97 24.93 -11.43
N GLU A 261 3.73 24.70 -11.02
CA GLU A 261 2.54 25.11 -11.79
C GLU A 261 2.43 26.64 -11.87
N TYR A 262 2.73 27.37 -10.78
CA TYR A 262 2.76 28.84 -10.80
C TYR A 262 3.79 29.41 -11.80
N LEU A 263 4.88 28.68 -12.05
CA LEU A 263 5.92 29.10 -12.99
C LEU A 263 5.47 29.01 -14.46
N CYS A 264 4.34 28.39 -14.76
CA CYS A 264 3.78 28.32 -16.12
C CYS A 264 2.96 29.57 -16.51
N HIS A 265 2.60 30.41 -15.54
CA HIS A 265 1.86 31.65 -15.77
C HIS A 265 2.79 32.78 -16.26
N SER A 266 2.28 33.71 -17.07
CA SER A 266 3.10 34.75 -17.74
C SER A 266 3.51 35.93 -16.87
N ASP A 267 2.80 36.19 -15.78
CA ASP A 267 3.05 37.38 -14.96
C ASP A 267 4.31 37.26 -14.12
N ALA A 268 5.01 38.35 -13.81
CA ALA A 268 6.15 38.28 -12.89
C ALA A 268 5.69 37.82 -11.50
N LEU A 269 6.28 36.74 -10.99
CA LEU A 269 5.95 36.16 -9.68
C LEU A 269 7.17 36.12 -8.78
N GLU A 270 7.01 36.58 -7.55
CA GLU A 270 7.86 36.22 -6.43
C GLU A 270 7.12 35.21 -5.55
N ILE A 271 7.69 34.03 -5.40
CA ILE A 271 7.10 32.89 -4.69
C ILE A 271 7.95 32.60 -3.46
N ILE A 272 7.30 32.53 -2.30
CA ILE A 272 7.89 32.01 -1.07
C ILE A 272 7.49 30.55 -0.92
N ALA A 273 8.49 29.68 -0.99
CA ALA A 273 8.35 28.25 -0.78
C ALA A 273 8.43 27.95 0.73
N LEU A 274 7.27 27.80 1.37
CA LEU A 274 7.13 27.54 2.79
C LEU A 274 7.21 26.03 3.06
N ASP A 275 8.13 25.59 3.91
CA ASP A 275 8.14 24.22 4.42
C ASP A 275 8.92 24.13 5.73
N MET A 276 8.57 23.19 6.60
CA MET A 276 9.40 22.91 7.78
C MET A 276 10.57 21.99 7.45
N ASN A 277 10.48 21.26 6.34
CA ASN A 277 11.48 20.34 5.87
C ASN A 277 12.24 20.93 4.67
N LYS A 278 13.49 21.34 4.91
CA LYS A 278 14.37 21.88 3.86
C LYS A 278 14.49 20.95 2.64
N ASN A 279 14.44 19.64 2.86
CA ASN A 279 14.60 18.67 1.78
C ASN A 279 13.46 18.71 0.75
N GLN A 280 12.28 19.23 1.12
CA GLN A 280 11.20 19.47 0.17
C GLN A 280 11.53 20.61 -0.79
N TYR A 281 12.11 21.69 -0.28
CA TYR A 281 12.63 22.76 -1.12
C TYR A 281 13.80 22.30 -2.01
N ASP A 282 14.72 21.51 -1.45
CA ASP A 282 15.81 20.94 -2.23
C ASP A 282 15.29 20.01 -3.35
N LEU A 283 14.20 19.25 -3.08
CA LEU A 283 13.51 18.44 -4.09
C LEU A 283 12.91 19.30 -5.21
N LEU A 284 12.23 20.40 -4.87
CA LEU A 284 11.71 21.36 -5.87
C LEU A 284 12.84 21.84 -6.79
N GLN A 285 13.96 22.31 -6.21
CA GLN A 285 15.11 22.80 -6.97
C GLN A 285 15.71 21.69 -7.86
N TYR A 286 15.83 20.48 -7.31
CA TYR A 286 16.30 19.31 -8.05
C TYR A 286 15.42 19.02 -9.28
N LYS A 287 14.09 18.97 -9.10
CA LYS A 287 13.14 18.68 -10.18
C LYS A 287 13.17 19.76 -11.27
N LEU A 288 13.13 21.03 -10.88
CA LEU A 288 13.23 22.17 -11.81
C LEU A 288 14.52 22.10 -12.63
N ASN A 289 15.66 21.94 -11.97
CA ASN A 289 16.94 21.86 -12.66
C ASN A 289 17.00 20.67 -13.63
N ALA A 290 16.47 19.51 -13.23
CA ALA A 290 16.46 18.34 -14.08
C ALA A 290 15.53 18.50 -15.30
N ILE A 291 14.35 19.13 -15.15
CA ILE A 291 13.44 19.43 -16.25
C ILE A 291 14.07 20.43 -17.23
N MET A 292 14.65 21.52 -16.71
CA MET A 292 15.25 22.57 -17.54
C MET A 292 16.46 22.09 -18.36
N ASN A 293 17.13 21.03 -17.90
CA ASN A 293 18.30 20.46 -18.58
C ASN A 293 17.96 19.21 -19.43
N ASP A 294 16.67 18.88 -19.63
CA ASP A 294 16.21 17.62 -20.26
C ASP A 294 16.85 16.37 -19.64
N SER A 295 17.34 16.47 -18.41
CA SER A 295 18.01 15.40 -17.67
C SER A 295 17.08 14.74 -16.67
N TYR A 296 15.82 15.19 -16.61
CA TYR A 296 14.77 14.59 -15.81
C TYR A 296 14.48 13.18 -16.30
N SER A 297 15.21 12.26 -15.71
CA SER A 297 15.11 10.82 -15.96
C SER A 297 14.64 10.09 -14.71
N ASN A 298 13.98 10.76 -13.75
CA ASN A 298 13.78 10.16 -12.44
C ASN A 298 12.36 9.65 -12.17
N HIS A 299 12.24 8.38 -12.51
CA HIS A 299 11.22 7.39 -12.20
C HIS A 299 11.36 6.88 -10.75
N GLN A 300 11.27 7.75 -9.74
CA GLN A 300 11.54 7.36 -8.35
C GLN A 300 10.27 7.06 -7.56
N LEU A 301 9.71 5.86 -7.75
CA LEU A 301 8.58 5.35 -6.97
C LEU A 301 8.93 4.99 -5.52
N ASN A 302 10.20 5.06 -5.15
CA ASN A 302 10.75 4.61 -3.86
C ASN A 302 11.47 5.72 -3.09
N LYS A 303 11.30 6.99 -3.48
CA LYS A 303 11.85 8.14 -2.76
C LYS A 303 10.70 8.92 -2.18
N GLY A 304 10.76 9.24 -0.89
CA GLY A 304 9.69 9.91 -0.19
C GLY A 304 8.91 8.92 0.69
N LYS A 305 8.56 9.37 1.90
CA LYS A 305 7.85 8.55 2.89
C LYS A 305 6.56 7.96 2.32
N PHE A 306 5.72 8.79 1.70
CA PHE A 306 4.46 8.31 1.10
C PHE A 306 4.69 7.35 -0.07
N GLU A 307 5.62 7.66 -0.97
CA GLU A 307 5.93 6.81 -2.11
C GLU A 307 6.39 5.42 -1.68
N ARG A 308 7.21 5.34 -0.64
CA ARG A 308 7.65 4.07 -0.06
C ARG A 308 6.53 3.31 0.65
N ILE A 309 5.59 4.00 1.31
CA ILE A 309 4.35 3.39 1.82
C ILE A 309 3.54 2.81 0.66
N PHE A 310 3.40 3.54 -0.46
CA PHE A 310 2.66 3.04 -1.62
C PHE A 310 3.34 1.87 -2.32
N VAL A 311 4.68 1.77 -2.28
CA VAL A 311 5.38 0.53 -2.69
C VAL A 311 4.89 -0.65 -1.85
N CYS A 312 4.85 -0.52 -0.52
CA CYS A 312 4.33 -1.56 0.36
C CYS A 312 2.87 -1.92 0.03
N LEU A 313 2.04 -0.95 -0.35
CA LEU A 313 0.66 -1.20 -0.76
C LEU A 313 0.59 -2.03 -2.05
N ARG A 314 1.36 -1.64 -3.07
CA ARG A 314 1.40 -2.37 -4.35
C ARG A 314 1.94 -3.77 -4.21
N ASP A 315 2.82 -3.99 -3.25
CA ASP A 315 3.40 -5.30 -2.98
C ASP A 315 2.33 -6.34 -2.56
N PHE A 316 1.16 -5.95 -2.04
CA PHE A 316 0.08 -6.91 -1.77
C PHE A 316 -0.54 -7.52 -3.03
N PHE A 317 -0.44 -6.83 -4.16
CA PHE A 317 -1.12 -7.21 -5.40
C PHE A 317 -0.15 -7.89 -6.38
N ASN A 318 -0.63 -8.88 -7.11
CA ASN A 318 0.12 -9.46 -8.22
C ASN A 318 0.05 -8.57 -9.47
N GLU A 319 0.88 -8.87 -10.47
CA GLU A 319 0.95 -8.06 -11.70
C GLU A 319 -0.35 -8.03 -12.48
N LYS A 320 -1.15 -9.12 -12.45
CA LYS A 320 -2.45 -9.15 -13.10
C LYS A 320 -3.45 -8.24 -12.40
N GLU A 321 -3.46 -8.21 -11.07
CA GLU A 321 -4.31 -7.31 -10.30
C GLU A 321 -3.94 -5.84 -10.55
N LYS A 322 -2.64 -5.54 -10.61
CA LYS A 322 -2.15 -4.19 -10.98
C LYS A 322 -2.56 -3.79 -12.39
N ASP A 323 -2.46 -4.71 -13.36
CA ASP A 323 -2.93 -4.49 -14.73
C ASP A 323 -4.45 -4.34 -14.80
N ASP A 324 -5.20 -5.11 -14.01
CA ASP A 324 -6.66 -5.02 -13.94
C ASP A 324 -7.12 -3.67 -13.37
N PHE A 325 -6.36 -3.05 -12.45
CA PHE A 325 -6.58 -1.67 -12.07
C PHE A 325 -6.54 -0.79 -13.33
N LEU A 326 -5.45 -0.88 -14.10
CA LEU A 326 -5.18 -0.06 -15.28
C LEU A 326 -6.15 -0.25 -16.45
N THR A 327 -6.48 -1.49 -16.76
CA THR A 327 -7.14 -1.86 -18.03
C THR A 327 -8.64 -2.09 -17.88
N LYS A 328 -9.08 -2.57 -16.72
CA LYS A 328 -10.47 -2.96 -16.47
C LYS A 328 -11.21 -2.02 -15.54
N ASN A 329 -10.52 -1.07 -14.92
CA ASN A 329 -11.08 -0.24 -13.85
C ASN A 329 -11.78 -1.13 -12.80
N HIS A 330 -11.15 -2.24 -12.46
CA HIS A 330 -11.68 -3.21 -11.51
C HIS A 330 -10.80 -3.23 -10.26
N LEU A 331 -11.42 -3.08 -9.10
CA LEU A 331 -10.77 -3.15 -7.81
C LEU A 331 -11.56 -4.07 -6.90
N ASP A 332 -10.87 -5.07 -6.36
CA ASP A 332 -11.41 -5.86 -5.26
C ASP A 332 -11.27 -5.05 -3.95
N ILE A 333 -12.40 -4.55 -3.47
CA ILE A 333 -12.47 -3.69 -2.28
C ILE A 333 -12.03 -4.44 -1.02
N GLU A 334 -12.29 -5.74 -0.91
CA GLU A 334 -11.90 -6.53 0.27
C GLU A 334 -10.38 -6.72 0.32
N LYS A 335 -9.76 -6.99 -0.84
CA LYS A 335 -8.29 -7.04 -0.96
C LYS A 335 -7.63 -5.70 -0.66
N LEU A 336 -8.18 -4.61 -1.22
CA LEU A 336 -7.68 -3.27 -0.94
C LEU A 336 -7.79 -2.93 0.53
N LYS A 337 -8.94 -3.19 1.14
CA LYS A 337 -9.16 -2.97 2.57
C LYS A 337 -8.15 -3.73 3.41
N TYR A 338 -7.94 -5.02 3.14
CA TYR A 338 -6.94 -5.82 3.86
C TYR A 338 -5.54 -5.20 3.75
N ALA A 339 -5.10 -4.81 2.55
CA ALA A 339 -3.79 -4.20 2.36
C ALA A 339 -3.65 -2.86 3.09
N ILE A 340 -4.69 -2.01 3.03
CA ILE A 340 -4.69 -0.70 3.69
C ILE A 340 -4.68 -0.84 5.21
N ASP A 341 -5.49 -1.74 5.78
CA ASP A 341 -5.57 -1.99 7.22
C ASP A 341 -4.21 -2.43 7.81
N ASN A 342 -3.36 -3.09 7.01
CA ASN A 342 -2.01 -3.50 7.41
C ASN A 342 -0.97 -2.37 7.30
N ILE A 343 -1.22 -1.35 6.49
CA ILE A 343 -0.21 -0.33 6.12
C ILE A 343 -0.48 1.00 6.81
N PHE A 344 -1.71 1.51 6.70
CA PHE A 344 -2.10 2.85 7.13
C PHE A 344 -2.59 2.87 8.58
N THR A 345 -1.96 2.06 9.44
CA THR A 345 -2.23 2.10 10.87
C THR A 345 -1.74 3.41 11.47
N ARG A 346 -2.41 3.86 12.52
CA ARG A 346 -1.99 5.04 13.28
C ARG A 346 -0.56 4.92 13.80
N GLU A 347 -0.16 3.72 14.22
CA GLU A 347 1.19 3.44 14.73
C GLU A 347 2.26 3.58 13.64
N ASN A 348 2.01 3.01 12.45
CA ASN A 348 2.91 3.13 11.31
C ASN A 348 3.07 4.60 10.89
N LEU A 349 1.94 5.31 10.73
CA LEU A 349 1.95 6.71 10.31
C LEU A 349 2.58 7.63 11.37
N SER A 350 2.33 7.38 12.66
CA SER A 350 2.98 8.11 13.76
C SER A 350 4.48 7.90 13.78
N THR A 351 4.95 6.68 13.49
CA THR A 351 6.39 6.41 13.43
C THR A 351 7.03 7.10 12.23
N ILE A 352 6.39 7.01 11.06
CA ILE A 352 6.92 7.55 9.81
C ILE A 352 6.92 9.08 9.79
N PHE A 353 5.81 9.70 10.21
CA PHE A 353 5.59 11.14 10.08
C PHE A 353 5.61 11.90 11.42
N THR A 354 5.91 11.24 12.53
CA THR A 354 5.79 11.73 13.92
C THR A 354 4.35 11.79 14.42
N GLU A 355 4.20 11.82 15.75
CA GLU A 355 2.90 11.88 16.44
C GLU A 355 2.03 13.07 16.01
N ASN A 356 2.64 14.20 15.63
CA ASN A 356 1.91 15.39 15.18
C ASN A 356 1.10 15.15 13.90
N ALA A 357 1.48 14.18 13.08
CA ALA A 357 0.77 13.86 11.84
C ALA A 357 -0.56 13.12 12.06
N VAL A 358 -0.73 12.51 13.24
CA VAL A 358 -1.88 11.63 13.50
C VAL A 358 -2.75 12.08 14.67
N LYS A 359 -2.19 12.80 15.66
CA LYS A 359 -2.86 13.03 16.95
C LYS A 359 -4.03 14.01 16.91
N TYR A 360 -4.18 14.82 15.86
CA TYR A 360 -5.23 15.84 15.76
C TYR A 360 -6.54 15.35 15.12
N THR A 361 -6.64 14.04 14.88
CA THR A 361 -7.85 13.40 14.38
C THR A 361 -8.13 12.08 15.10
N LYS A 362 -9.40 11.85 15.43
CA LYS A 362 -9.91 10.60 15.98
C LYS A 362 -10.34 9.62 14.89
N LYS A 363 -10.44 10.07 13.64
CA LYS A 363 -10.80 9.22 12.51
C LYS A 363 -9.75 8.15 12.28
N ASP A 364 -10.18 7.07 11.64
CA ASP A 364 -9.30 5.99 11.24
C ASP A 364 -8.66 6.31 9.87
N PHE A 365 -7.33 6.20 9.80
CA PHE A 365 -6.59 6.50 8.58
C PHE A 365 -6.81 5.44 7.51
N ALA A 366 -6.90 4.16 7.90
CA ALA A 366 -7.15 3.07 6.96
C ALA A 366 -8.53 3.22 6.31
N GLU A 367 -9.57 3.53 7.10
CA GLU A 367 -10.92 3.82 6.59
C GLU A 367 -10.91 5.00 5.60
N HIS A 368 -10.20 6.08 5.92
CA HIS A 368 -10.08 7.22 5.02
C HIS A 368 -9.40 6.87 3.70
N PHE A 369 -8.21 6.25 3.75
CA PHE A 369 -7.49 5.90 2.52
C PHE A 369 -8.26 4.87 1.68
N LEU A 370 -8.97 3.93 2.33
CA LEU A 370 -9.87 3.03 1.64
C LEU A 370 -10.95 3.80 0.87
N LYS A 371 -11.59 4.78 1.51
CA LYS A 371 -12.60 5.63 0.87
C LYS A 371 -12.01 6.47 -0.28
N VAL A 372 -10.83 7.06 -0.09
CA VAL A 372 -10.14 7.84 -1.13
C VAL A 372 -9.89 6.98 -2.37
N PHE A 373 -9.33 5.79 -2.17
CA PHE A 373 -8.92 4.93 -3.28
C PHE A 373 -10.12 4.23 -3.93
N SER A 374 -11.14 3.80 -3.17
CA SER A 374 -12.33 3.13 -3.72
C SER A 374 -13.27 4.06 -4.49
N LYS A 375 -13.51 5.29 -3.99
CA LYS A 375 -14.43 6.25 -4.60
C LYS A 375 -14.12 6.52 -6.07
N LYS A 376 -12.83 6.49 -6.45
CA LYS A 376 -12.36 6.76 -7.80
C LYS A 376 -12.66 5.64 -8.79
N PHE A 377 -12.76 4.40 -8.32
CA PHE A 377 -13.24 3.29 -9.14
C PHE A 377 -14.75 3.37 -9.35
N GLU A 378 -15.52 3.70 -8.30
CA GLU A 378 -16.98 3.85 -8.37
C GLU A 378 -17.42 4.93 -9.36
N SER A 379 -16.70 6.05 -9.43
CA SER A 379 -17.00 7.15 -10.36
C SER A 379 -16.54 6.90 -11.81
N GLY A 380 -15.94 5.74 -12.12
CA GLY A 380 -15.38 5.49 -13.44
C GLY A 380 -14.17 6.37 -13.78
N SER A 381 -13.60 7.05 -12.77
CA SER A 381 -12.49 8.00 -12.91
C SER A 381 -11.13 7.37 -12.60
N PHE A 382 -11.06 6.04 -12.61
CA PHE A 382 -9.78 5.35 -12.66
C PHE A 382 -9.07 5.75 -13.95
N GLY A 383 -8.04 6.57 -13.81
CA GLY A 383 -7.67 7.50 -14.87
C GLY A 383 -6.85 8.67 -14.34
N GLU A 384 -7.15 9.12 -13.12
CA GLU A 384 -6.40 10.17 -12.46
C GLU A 384 -4.97 9.71 -12.13
N LYS A 385 -4.01 10.55 -12.49
CA LYS A 385 -2.57 10.27 -12.40
C LYS A 385 -2.15 9.81 -10.99
N ASN A 386 -2.77 10.36 -9.94
CA ASN A 386 -2.46 10.01 -8.56
C ASN A 386 -2.85 8.58 -8.19
N ILE A 387 -4.08 8.14 -8.53
CA ILE A 387 -4.54 6.79 -8.19
C ILE A 387 -3.74 5.73 -8.95
N LYS A 388 -3.46 5.98 -10.24
CA LYS A 388 -2.60 5.08 -11.03
C LYS A 388 -1.18 5.00 -10.48
N ASN A 389 -0.63 6.13 -10.02
CA ASN A 389 0.66 6.14 -9.34
C ASN A 389 0.65 5.35 -8.03
N ILE A 390 -0.38 5.53 -7.21
CA ILE A 390 -0.50 4.86 -5.91
C ILE A 390 -0.66 3.35 -6.09
N LEU A 391 -1.64 2.89 -6.88
CA LEU A 391 -2.04 1.48 -6.94
C LEU A 391 -1.31 0.67 -8.01
N ALA A 392 -0.88 1.29 -9.11
CA ALA A 392 -0.21 0.60 -10.22
C ALA A 392 1.25 1.05 -10.42
N GLY A 393 1.68 2.11 -9.75
CA GLY A 393 3.05 2.62 -9.90
C GLY A 393 3.26 3.37 -11.21
N GLU A 394 2.21 3.83 -11.88
CA GLU A 394 2.37 4.69 -13.06
C GLU A 394 3.07 6.00 -12.69
N TYR A 395 3.97 6.45 -13.56
CA TYR A 395 4.71 7.67 -13.34
C TYR A 395 3.84 8.90 -13.58
N ILE A 396 3.99 9.91 -12.72
CA ILE A 396 3.36 11.20 -12.92
C ILE A 396 4.28 12.02 -13.83
N HIS A 397 3.88 12.19 -15.08
CA HIS A 397 4.58 13.04 -16.02
C HIS A 397 4.45 14.51 -15.63
N HIS A 398 5.59 15.19 -15.52
CA HIS A 398 5.69 16.64 -15.34
C HIS A 398 5.46 17.38 -16.66
N ARG A 399 5.23 18.70 -16.54
CA ARG A 399 5.15 19.60 -17.69
C ARG A 399 6.47 19.66 -18.46
N ASN A 400 6.36 19.98 -19.75
CA ASN A 400 7.52 20.19 -20.60
C ASN A 400 8.25 21.49 -20.18
N LYS A 401 9.59 21.53 -20.31
CA LYS A 401 10.40 22.73 -20.07
C LYS A 401 9.86 23.97 -20.80
N ASP A 402 9.29 23.77 -21.99
CA ASP A 402 8.78 24.86 -22.83
C ASP A 402 7.50 25.52 -22.27
N GLU A 403 6.85 24.88 -21.30
CA GLU A 403 5.67 25.44 -20.60
C GLU A 403 6.08 26.40 -19.47
N PHE A 404 7.32 26.32 -18.98
CA PHE A 404 7.81 27.16 -17.89
C PHE A 404 8.21 28.55 -18.38
N LYS A 405 7.68 29.58 -17.73
CA LYS A 405 7.97 30.99 -18.01
C LYS A 405 8.83 31.58 -16.89
N LEU A 406 10.09 31.18 -16.84
CA LEU A 406 11.02 31.50 -15.75
C LEU A 406 11.52 32.95 -15.75
N GLU A 407 11.35 33.68 -16.86
CA GLU A 407 11.77 35.08 -16.96
C GLU A 407 11.07 35.93 -15.90
N ASN A 408 11.85 36.69 -15.12
CA ASN A 408 11.37 37.56 -14.05
C ASN A 408 10.60 36.82 -12.93
N LYS A 409 10.80 35.52 -12.77
CA LYS A 409 10.31 34.74 -11.63
C LYS A 409 11.40 34.60 -10.57
N LYS A 410 11.01 34.66 -9.29
CA LYS A 410 11.91 34.39 -8.17
C LYS A 410 11.24 33.43 -7.19
N ILE A 411 11.96 32.40 -6.78
CA ILE A 411 11.53 31.48 -5.72
C ILE A 411 12.50 31.66 -4.55
N SER A 412 11.97 31.91 -3.35
CA SER A 412 12.77 32.03 -2.13
C SER A 412 12.28 31.02 -1.09
N PRO A 413 13.16 30.25 -0.43
CA PRO A 413 12.74 29.33 0.61
C PRO A 413 12.42 30.08 1.90
N LEU A 414 11.38 29.65 2.60
CA LEU A 414 11.14 29.97 4.01
C LEU A 414 11.07 28.66 4.78
N ILE A 415 12.22 28.26 5.34
CA ILE A 415 12.34 27.01 6.11
C ILE A 415 12.05 27.31 7.57
N THR A 416 10.82 27.08 8.01
CA THR A 416 10.39 27.45 9.35
C THR A 416 9.34 26.50 9.90
N ASN A 417 9.26 26.44 11.22
CA ASN A 417 8.21 25.69 11.88
C ASN A 417 6.94 26.55 11.89
N VAL A 418 5.99 26.17 11.05
CA VAL A 418 4.69 26.86 10.90
C VAL A 418 3.86 26.96 12.19
N LYS A 419 4.23 26.27 13.27
CA LYS A 419 3.65 26.51 14.60
C LYS A 419 3.90 27.94 15.12
N ASN A 420 4.91 28.63 14.60
CA ASN A 420 5.19 30.01 14.96
C ASN A 420 4.49 30.96 13.98
N ILE A 421 3.35 31.53 14.38
CA ILE A 421 2.56 32.48 13.55
C ILE A 421 3.43 33.67 13.08
N ASP A 422 4.50 33.99 13.80
CA ASP A 422 5.43 35.07 13.46
C ASP A 422 6.18 34.83 12.15
N PHE A 423 6.08 33.66 11.51
CA PHE A 423 6.73 33.43 10.21
C PHE A 423 6.26 34.42 9.13
N TYR A 424 5.04 34.96 9.25
CA TYR A 424 4.58 36.03 8.35
C TYR A 424 5.44 37.31 8.46
N ASN A 425 6.05 37.58 9.62
CA ASN A 425 6.95 38.72 9.81
C ASN A 425 8.31 38.53 9.10
N GLU A 426 8.69 37.27 8.82
CA GLU A 426 9.91 36.94 8.09
C GLU A 426 9.74 37.12 6.57
N ILE A 427 8.50 37.23 6.10
CA ILE A 427 8.15 37.30 4.68
C ILE A 427 8.38 38.72 4.16
N ASN A 428 9.31 38.84 3.21
CA ASN A 428 9.64 40.09 2.55
C ASN A 428 9.74 39.87 1.03
N PHE A 429 8.78 40.41 0.28
CA PHE A 429 8.84 40.46 -1.19
C PHE A 429 9.67 41.66 -1.65
N ASN A 430 10.50 41.52 -2.68
CA ASN A 430 11.38 42.61 -3.14
C ASN A 430 10.58 43.80 -3.72
N ASN A 431 9.35 43.55 -4.16
CA ASN A 431 8.46 44.60 -4.68
C ASN A 431 7.76 45.42 -3.58
N GLY A 432 7.93 45.05 -2.30
CA GLY A 432 7.31 45.73 -1.15
C GLY A 432 5.79 45.60 -1.08
N LEU A 433 5.17 44.77 -1.92
CA LEU A 433 3.73 44.53 -1.93
C LEU A 433 3.37 43.39 -0.96
N LYS A 434 2.13 43.39 -0.49
CA LYS A 434 1.53 42.28 0.28
C LYS A 434 1.39 41.02 -0.57
N THR A 435 1.10 39.89 0.07
CA THR A 435 0.84 38.62 -0.60
C THR A 435 -0.51 38.66 -1.33
N ASP A 436 -0.58 38.13 -2.55
CA ASP A 436 -1.82 38.03 -3.32
C ASP A 436 -2.48 36.66 -3.18
N LEU A 437 -1.68 35.60 -3.06
CA LEU A 437 -2.14 34.22 -2.89
C LEU A 437 -1.35 33.50 -1.78
N ILE A 438 -2.07 32.89 -0.84
CA ILE A 438 -1.51 32.02 0.20
C ILE A 438 -2.07 30.60 0.02
N ASP A 439 -1.21 29.64 -0.31
CA ASP A 439 -1.54 28.22 -0.37
C ASP A 439 -0.90 27.48 0.82
N LEU A 440 -1.74 27.09 1.79
CA LEU A 440 -1.33 26.37 3.00
C LEU A 440 -1.87 24.93 3.00
N SER A 441 -1.91 24.29 1.84
CA SER A 441 -2.46 22.94 1.69
C SER A 441 -1.95 21.93 2.70
N ASN A 442 -2.89 21.21 3.34
CA ASN A 442 -2.68 20.19 4.37
C ASN A 442 -2.03 20.65 5.69
N ILE A 443 -1.72 21.94 5.85
CA ILE A 443 -1.05 22.45 7.06
C ILE A 443 -1.81 22.10 8.34
N GLY A 444 -3.14 22.10 8.27
CA GLY A 444 -4.02 21.86 9.40
C GLY A 444 -4.02 20.40 9.87
N ASP A 445 -3.45 19.47 9.11
CA ASP A 445 -3.30 18.08 9.55
C ASP A 445 -2.09 17.90 10.50
N TRP A 446 -1.22 18.91 10.61
CA TRP A 446 0.00 18.90 11.44
C TRP A 446 -0.10 19.78 12.70
N LEU A 447 -1.24 20.43 12.90
CA LEU A 447 -1.42 21.49 13.89
C LEU A 447 -2.65 21.22 14.75
N ASP A 448 -2.57 21.70 16.01
CA ASP A 448 -3.78 21.84 16.80
C ASP A 448 -4.68 22.95 16.24
N ILE A 449 -5.96 22.87 16.57
CA ILE A 449 -6.98 23.75 16.02
C ILE A 449 -6.73 25.23 16.35
N SER A 450 -6.24 25.55 17.55
CA SER A 450 -5.94 26.94 17.94
C SER A 450 -4.82 27.52 17.09
N THR A 451 -3.75 26.76 16.88
CA THR A 451 -2.63 27.18 16.02
C THR A 451 -3.09 27.35 14.58
N LEU A 452 -3.91 26.44 14.04
CA LEU A 452 -4.48 26.56 12.70
C LEU A 452 -5.31 27.84 12.55
N ILE A 453 -6.18 28.17 13.51
CA ILE A 453 -6.97 29.41 13.50
C ILE A 453 -6.06 30.63 13.43
N SER A 454 -5.04 30.69 14.29
CA SER A 454 -4.12 31.83 14.29
C SER A 454 -3.32 31.97 13.00
N ILE A 455 -2.99 30.87 12.31
CA ILE A 455 -2.37 30.92 10.99
C ILE A 455 -3.35 31.49 9.94
N ILE A 456 -4.62 31.09 9.98
CA ILE A 456 -5.66 31.61 9.06
C ILE A 456 -5.89 33.10 9.31
N ASP A 457 -5.95 33.53 10.58
CA ASP A 457 -6.08 34.94 10.95
C ASP A 457 -4.86 35.74 10.47
N GLY A 458 -3.65 35.23 10.70
CA GLY A 458 -2.42 35.85 10.20
C GLY A 458 -2.38 35.95 8.67
N ALA A 459 -2.88 34.93 7.96
CA ALA A 459 -3.03 34.97 6.51
C ALA A 459 -3.99 36.10 6.07
N PHE A 460 -5.11 36.28 6.78
CA PHE A 460 -6.05 37.38 6.49
C PHE A 460 -5.39 38.75 6.62
N GLU A 461 -4.58 38.97 7.66
CA GLU A 461 -3.88 40.25 7.88
C GLU A 461 -2.81 40.55 6.81
N ASN A 462 -2.13 39.50 6.33
CA ASN A 462 -1.00 39.60 5.40
C ASN A 462 -1.39 39.57 3.91
N LEU A 463 -2.60 39.13 3.57
CA LEU A 463 -3.11 39.21 2.21
C LEU A 463 -3.42 40.65 1.77
N SER A 464 -3.22 40.94 0.49
CA SER A 464 -3.66 42.16 -0.19
C SER A 464 -5.20 42.19 -0.30
N ASP A 465 -5.77 43.37 -0.54
CA ASP A 465 -7.21 43.50 -0.78
C ASP A 465 -7.60 42.77 -2.08
N GLY A 466 -8.55 41.85 -1.98
CA GLY A 466 -8.87 40.91 -3.06
C GLY A 466 -7.98 39.66 -3.11
N GLY A 467 -7.06 39.50 -2.16
CA GLY A 467 -6.18 38.34 -2.05
C GLY A 467 -6.90 37.06 -1.66
N ILE A 468 -6.24 35.93 -1.87
CA ILE A 468 -6.84 34.59 -1.78
C ILE A 468 -6.04 33.70 -0.84
N ILE A 469 -6.75 32.88 -0.06
CA ILE A 469 -6.18 31.75 0.68
C ILE A 469 -6.76 30.43 0.16
N ILE A 470 -5.92 29.39 0.04
CA ILE A 470 -6.32 28.02 -0.24
C ILE A 470 -5.85 27.14 0.90
N ILE A 471 -6.76 26.34 1.46
CA ILE A 471 -6.44 25.31 2.44
C ILE A 471 -7.15 24.02 2.05
N ARG A 472 -6.45 22.91 2.28
CA ARG A 472 -6.94 21.54 2.08
C ARG A 472 -6.87 20.79 3.41
N LYS A 473 -7.90 20.02 3.74
CA LYS A 473 -8.00 19.19 4.94
C LYS A 473 -8.01 17.72 4.56
N LEU A 474 -7.04 16.95 5.05
CA LEU A 474 -6.99 15.51 4.83
C LEU A 474 -7.97 14.80 5.76
N LEU A 475 -7.74 14.89 7.07
CA LEU A 475 -8.49 14.10 8.07
C LEU A 475 -8.85 14.86 9.35
N GLY A 476 -8.58 16.16 9.42
CA GLY A 476 -8.85 16.98 10.62
C GLY A 476 -10.30 16.92 11.14
N ASP A 477 -10.44 16.89 12.47
CA ASP A 477 -11.74 16.90 13.18
C ASP A 477 -12.32 18.32 13.31
N TYR A 478 -12.39 19.06 12.19
CA TYR A 478 -12.89 20.43 12.14
C TYR A 478 -13.60 20.73 10.81
N ASP A 479 -14.38 21.81 10.79
CA ASP A 479 -15.08 22.32 9.59
C ASP A 479 -14.24 23.45 9.00
N LEU A 480 -13.43 23.15 7.97
CA LEU A 480 -12.46 24.09 7.42
C LEU A 480 -13.14 25.32 6.83
N PHE A 481 -14.32 25.12 6.23
CA PHE A 481 -15.11 26.20 5.65
C PHE A 481 -15.48 27.24 6.72
N LYS A 482 -16.00 26.80 7.86
CA LYS A 482 -16.35 27.69 8.96
C LYS A 482 -15.15 28.39 9.58
N LEU A 483 -14.01 27.71 9.69
CA LEU A 483 -12.79 28.36 10.21
C LEU A 483 -12.38 29.55 9.34
N ILE A 484 -12.37 29.35 8.01
CA ILE A 484 -12.02 30.40 7.06
C ILE A 484 -13.06 31.55 7.08
N GLU A 485 -14.36 31.26 7.18
CA GLU A 485 -15.38 32.31 7.33
C GLU A 485 -15.22 33.11 8.63
N ASN A 486 -14.94 32.43 9.75
CA ASN A 486 -14.79 33.07 11.05
C ASN A 486 -13.58 34.02 11.12
N SER A 487 -12.53 33.75 10.33
CA SER A 487 -11.37 34.63 10.17
C SER A 487 -11.64 35.84 9.25
N GLY A 488 -12.87 36.00 8.74
CA GLY A 488 -13.30 37.16 7.96
C GLY A 488 -13.23 36.99 6.44
N PHE A 489 -12.85 35.83 5.93
CA PHE A 489 -12.86 35.56 4.49
C PHE A 489 -14.27 35.26 3.97
N LYS A 490 -14.53 35.61 2.71
CA LYS A 490 -15.62 35.01 1.94
C LYS A 490 -15.19 33.63 1.45
N ALA A 491 -15.69 32.56 2.06
CA ALA A 491 -15.25 31.19 1.75
C ALA A 491 -16.05 30.54 0.62
N THR A 492 -15.41 29.65 -0.14
CA THR A 492 -16.05 28.75 -1.12
C THR A 492 -15.43 27.37 -1.04
N LYS A 493 -16.25 26.31 -1.13
CA LYS A 493 -15.75 24.94 -1.25
C LYS A 493 -15.38 24.65 -2.71
N LYS A 494 -14.23 24.02 -2.92
CA LYS A 494 -13.79 23.55 -4.24
C LYS A 494 -13.73 22.03 -4.27
N HIS A 495 -13.85 21.47 -5.46
CA HIS A 495 -13.68 20.04 -5.69
C HIS A 495 -12.24 19.75 -6.10
N ASP A 496 -11.51 19.02 -5.26
CA ASP A 496 -10.16 18.54 -5.59
C ASP A 496 -10.26 17.22 -6.35
N SER A 497 -9.87 17.25 -7.62
CA SER A 497 -9.94 16.06 -8.45
C SER A 497 -8.97 14.98 -8.01
N SER A 498 -7.92 15.22 -7.19
CA SER A 498 -7.09 14.13 -6.67
C SER A 498 -7.87 13.14 -5.80
N GLY A 499 -8.98 13.60 -5.19
CA GLY A 499 -9.76 12.83 -4.22
C GLY A 499 -9.06 12.58 -2.89
N PHE A 500 -7.83 13.04 -2.70
CA PHE A 500 -7.01 12.79 -1.52
C PHE A 500 -7.54 13.53 -0.28
N TYR A 501 -8.09 14.74 -0.47
CA TYR A 501 -8.55 15.59 0.61
C TYR A 501 -10.06 15.51 0.84
N GLU A 502 -10.49 15.53 2.10
CA GLU A 502 -11.91 15.55 2.48
C GLU A 502 -12.58 16.88 2.15
N GLU A 503 -11.85 17.97 2.30
CA GLU A 503 -12.38 19.33 2.14
C GLU A 503 -11.31 20.26 1.58
N VAL A 504 -11.66 21.02 0.56
CA VAL A 504 -10.82 22.08 -0.02
C VAL A 504 -11.60 23.38 -0.03
N VAL A 505 -11.03 24.41 0.58
CA VAL A 505 -11.69 25.70 0.76
C VAL A 505 -10.80 26.81 0.26
N VAL A 506 -11.41 27.72 -0.49
CA VAL A 506 -10.81 28.94 -0.99
C VAL A 506 -11.49 30.12 -0.30
N GLY A 507 -10.70 30.92 0.41
CA GLY A 507 -11.15 32.15 1.06
C GLY A 507 -10.72 33.39 0.26
N TYR A 508 -11.64 34.32 0.08
CA TYR A 508 -11.38 35.60 -0.60
C TYR A 508 -11.44 36.74 0.41
N LYS A 509 -10.39 37.56 0.46
CA LYS A 509 -10.34 38.77 1.29
C LYS A 509 -11.06 39.91 0.58
N SER A 510 -12.14 40.40 1.17
CA SER A 510 -12.97 41.49 0.64
C SER A 510 -12.48 42.87 1.04
#